data_AF-A0A351SP48-F1
#
_entry.id   AF-A0A351SP48-F1
#
_cell.length_a   1.000
_cell.length_b   1.000
_cell.length_c   1.000
_cell.angle_alpha   90.00
_cell.angle_beta   90.00
_cell.angle_gamma   90.00
#
_symmetry.space_group_name_H-M   'P 1'
#
loop_
_entity.id
_entity.type
_entity.pdbx_description
1 polymer ?
#
loop_
_entity_poly.entity_id
_entity_poly.type
_entity_poly.pdbx_seq_one_letter_code
_entity_poly.pdbx_strand_id
1 'polypeptide(L)'
;MDKNREVLTHCPHFYTIINFEYYNNDIISEKLIDIYEKFIFSVDISIPENVLKIEKLDDVLFKYIEDYCFREQIQKDILKIKVRRGENVLDTIVSAVISFFENYDKIRTRRVQVTRWI
;
A
#
# COMPACT_ATOMS: atom_id res chain seq x y z
N MET A 1 -0.79 -22.65 14.88
CA MET A 1 -1.08 -21.56 15.84
C MET A 1 0.10 -20.63 15.77
N ASP A 2 0.11 -19.46 15.15
CA ASP A 2 -0.90 -18.67 14.48
C ASP A 2 -0.11 -17.68 13.59
N LYS A 3 0.38 -18.09 12.40
CA LYS A 3 1.13 -17.18 11.50
C LYS A 3 0.38 -15.85 11.32
N ASN A 4 -0.95 -15.94 11.21
CA ASN A 4 -1.85 -14.80 11.11
C ASN A 4 -1.80 -13.86 12.33
N ARG A 5 -1.63 -14.36 13.57
CA ARG A 5 -1.53 -13.51 14.77
C ARG A 5 -0.18 -12.82 14.88
N GLU A 6 0.89 -13.47 14.43
CA GLU A 6 2.22 -12.84 14.34
C GLU A 6 2.23 -11.73 13.28
N VAL A 7 1.66 -11.98 12.09
CA VAL A 7 1.56 -10.95 11.05
C VAL A 7 0.74 -9.75 11.52
N LEU A 8 -0.39 -9.99 12.20
CA LEU A 8 -1.21 -8.92 12.79
C LEU A 8 -0.48 -8.09 13.86
N THR A 9 0.58 -8.62 14.47
CA THR A 9 1.40 -7.86 15.43
C THR A 9 2.24 -6.79 14.71
N HIS A 10 2.61 -7.04 13.45
CA HIS A 10 3.38 -6.11 12.62
C HIS A 10 2.50 -5.10 11.85
N CYS A 11 1.18 -5.32 11.79
CA CYS A 11 0.24 -4.44 11.08
C CYS A 11 -0.79 -3.84 12.05
N PRO A 12 -0.45 -2.75 12.76
CA PRO A 12 -1.39 -2.10 13.68
C PRO A 12 -2.59 -1.48 12.95
N HIS A 13 -2.44 -1.10 11.67
CA HIS A 13 -3.49 -0.43 10.91
C HIS A 13 -4.38 -1.37 10.08
N PHE A 14 -4.08 -2.67 10.08
CA PHE A 14 -4.79 -3.69 9.31
C PHE A 14 -6.32 -3.60 9.42
N TYR A 15 -6.85 -3.52 10.64
CA TYR A 15 -8.30 -3.45 10.87
C TYR A 15 -8.91 -2.17 10.32
N THR A 16 -8.22 -1.04 10.42
CA THR A 16 -8.67 0.24 9.85
C THR A 16 -8.69 0.17 8.33
N ILE A 17 -7.73 -0.55 7.74
CA ILE A 17 -7.63 -0.73 6.29
C ILE A 17 -8.76 -1.62 5.75
N ILE A 18 -9.02 -2.74 6.40
CA ILE A 18 -10.08 -3.68 5.98
C ILE A 18 -11.47 -3.10 6.19
N ASN A 19 -11.70 -2.38 7.29
CA ASN A 19 -12.99 -1.74 7.57
C ASN A 19 -13.16 -0.40 6.84
N PHE A 20 -12.29 -0.08 5.89
CA PHE A 20 -12.40 1.16 5.16
C PHE A 20 -13.66 1.17 4.28
N GLU A 21 -14.59 2.08 4.57
CA GLU A 21 -15.77 2.28 3.74
C GLU A 21 -15.40 3.08 2.48
N TYR A 22 -15.33 2.39 1.35
CA TYR A 22 -15.19 2.98 0.03
C TYR A 22 -16.54 3.08 -0.67
N TYR A 23 -16.65 4.00 -1.63
CA TYR A 23 -17.86 4.12 -2.44
C TYR A 23 -18.06 2.86 -3.31
N ASN A 24 -19.30 2.41 -3.50
CA ASN A 24 -19.64 1.21 -4.29
C ASN A 24 -19.10 1.21 -5.74
N ASN A 25 -18.71 2.36 -6.29
CA ASN A 25 -18.12 2.46 -7.62
C ASN A 25 -16.57 2.44 -7.62
N ASP A 26 -15.94 2.36 -6.46
CA ASP A 26 -14.49 2.38 -6.31
C ASP A 26 -13.89 0.97 -6.35
N ILE A 27 -13.94 0.38 -7.55
CA ILE A 27 -13.42 -0.97 -7.85
C ILE A 27 -11.91 -1.06 -7.56
N ILE A 28 -11.21 0.07 -7.58
CA ILE A 28 -9.77 0.10 -7.32
C ILE A 28 -9.50 -0.07 -5.84
N SER A 29 -10.17 0.69 -4.96
CA SER A 29 -10.02 0.53 -3.51
C SER A 29 -10.37 -0.89 -3.06
N GLU A 30 -11.46 -1.47 -3.57
CA GLU A 30 -11.84 -2.86 -3.30
C GLU A 30 -10.70 -3.84 -3.65
N LYS A 31 -10.16 -3.74 -4.88
CA LYS A 31 -9.06 -4.60 -5.32
C LYS A 31 -7.78 -4.38 -4.52
N LEU A 32 -7.49 -3.14 -4.11
CA LEU A 32 -6.30 -2.81 -3.34
C LEU A 32 -6.35 -3.52 -1.97
N ILE A 33 -7.51 -3.47 -1.31
CA ILE A 33 -7.74 -4.10 -0.01
C ILE A 33 -7.67 -5.63 -0.13
N ASP A 34 -8.30 -6.22 -1.16
CA ASP A 34 -8.23 -7.67 -1.44
C ASP A 34 -6.79 -8.14 -1.71
N ILE A 35 -6.02 -7.37 -2.48
CA ILE A 35 -4.60 -7.66 -2.76
C ILE A 35 -3.77 -7.59 -1.48
N TYR A 36 -4.00 -6.56 -0.66
CA TYR A 36 -3.30 -6.39 0.61
C TYR A 36 -3.60 -7.55 1.56
N GLU A 37 -4.87 -7.92 1.72
CA GLU A 37 -5.28 -9.05 2.54
C GLU A 37 -4.58 -10.34 2.08
N LYS A 38 -4.63 -10.65 0.78
CA LYS A 38 -3.97 -11.82 0.21
C LYS A 38 -2.45 -11.78 0.37
N PHE A 39 -1.84 -10.61 0.22
CA PHE A 39 -0.39 -10.46 0.34
C PHE A 39 0.08 -10.73 1.76
N ILE A 40 -0.61 -10.16 2.76
CA ILE A 40 -0.33 -10.36 4.18
C ILE A 40 -0.41 -11.83 4.58
N PHE A 41 -1.45 -12.54 4.11
CA PHE A 41 -1.61 -13.96 4.42
C PHE A 41 -0.73 -14.89 3.59
N SER A 42 -0.24 -14.43 2.44
CA SER A 42 0.63 -15.23 1.55
C SER A 42 2.12 -15.10 1.87
N VAL A 43 2.53 -14.05 2.59
CA VAL A 43 3.94 -13.79 2.89
C VAL A 43 4.45 -14.66 4.04
N ASP A 44 5.68 -15.18 3.90
CA ASP A 44 6.36 -15.86 4.98
C ASP A 44 7.13 -14.87 5.88
N ILE A 45 6.65 -14.75 7.12
CA ILE A 45 7.21 -13.94 8.22
C ILE A 45 8.56 -14.46 8.75
N SER A 46 9.02 -15.64 8.33
CA SER A 46 10.37 -16.13 8.69
C SER A 46 11.47 -15.29 8.04
N ILE A 47 11.15 -14.52 6.99
CA ILE A 47 12.08 -13.70 6.24
C ILE A 47 11.93 -12.23 6.68
N PRO A 48 12.96 -11.59 7.27
CA PRO A 48 12.87 -10.24 7.80
C PRO A 48 12.62 -9.17 6.71
N GLU A 49 13.10 -9.39 5.49
CA GLU A 49 12.83 -8.48 4.36
C GLU A 49 11.35 -8.42 4.00
N ASN A 50 10.65 -9.54 4.15
CA ASN A 50 9.22 -9.61 3.88
C ASN A 50 8.41 -8.92 4.97
N VAL A 51 8.84 -9.04 6.23
CA VAL A 51 8.24 -8.31 7.37
C VAL A 51 8.32 -6.81 7.13
N LEU A 52 9.50 -6.30 6.74
CA LEU A 52 9.69 -4.88 6.41
C LEU A 52 8.82 -4.42 5.23
N LYS A 53 8.60 -5.28 4.22
CA LYS A 53 7.69 -4.98 3.11
C LYS A 53 6.24 -4.87 3.59
N ILE A 54 5.81 -5.78 4.47
CA ILE A 54 4.45 -5.76 5.04
C ILE A 54 4.23 -4.51 5.88
N GLU A 55 5.15 -4.18 6.79
CA GLU A 55 5.06 -2.98 7.64
C GLU A 55 4.97 -1.71 6.78
N LYS A 56 5.81 -1.59 5.75
CA LYS A 56 5.72 -0.48 4.80
C LYS A 56 4.38 -0.44 4.06
N LEU A 57 3.87 -1.60 3.63
CA LEU A 57 2.61 -1.66 2.90
C LEU A 57 1.43 -1.25 3.79
N ASP A 58 1.43 -1.64 5.06
CA ASP A 58 0.46 -1.23 6.08
C ASP A 58 0.41 0.30 6.22
N ASP A 59 1.57 0.93 6.44
CA ASP A 59 1.72 2.38 6.53
C ASP A 59 1.23 3.10 5.25
N VAL A 60 1.60 2.58 4.08
CA VAL A 60 1.21 3.16 2.78
C VAL A 60 -0.30 3.13 2.58
N LEU A 61 -0.94 2.01 2.93
CA LEU A 61 -2.38 1.85 2.79
C LEU A 61 -3.16 2.65 3.84
N PHE A 62 -2.65 2.74 5.06
CA PHE A 62 -3.21 3.62 6.07
C PHE A 62 -3.21 5.07 5.58
N LYS A 63 -2.08 5.54 5.02
CA LYS A 63 -1.97 6.88 4.44
C LYS A 63 -2.83 7.07 3.17
N TYR A 64 -3.07 6.01 2.40
CA TYR A 64 -4.02 6.00 1.28
C TYR A 64 -5.47 6.18 1.73
N ILE A 65 -5.81 5.69 2.92
CA ILE A 65 -7.13 5.88 3.51
C ILE A 65 -7.29 7.29 4.07
N GLU A 66 -6.28 7.80 4.77
CA GLU A 66 -6.32 9.14 5.36
C GLU A 66 -6.23 10.27 4.31
N ASP A 67 -5.37 10.13 3.29
CA ASP A 67 -5.10 11.18 2.31
C ASP A 67 -5.87 10.93 1.00
N TYR A 68 -7.02 11.59 0.87
CA TYR A 68 -7.86 11.55 -0.34
C TYR A 68 -7.10 11.95 -1.62
N CYS A 69 -6.18 12.91 -1.51
CA CYS A 69 -5.40 13.40 -2.65
C CYS A 69 -4.39 12.35 -3.14
N PHE A 70 -3.82 11.60 -2.19
CA PHE A 70 -2.95 10.46 -2.48
C PHE A 70 -3.74 9.30 -3.10
N ARG A 71 -4.96 9.04 -2.62
CA ARG A 71 -5.87 8.05 -3.18
C ARG A 71 -6.13 8.26 -4.67
N GLU A 72 -6.52 9.47 -5.06
CA GLU A 72 -6.79 9.79 -6.46
C GLU A 72 -5.57 9.59 -7.36
N GLN A 73 -4.37 9.88 -6.86
CA GLN A 73 -3.13 9.66 -7.62
C GLN A 73 -2.85 8.18 -7.80
N ILE A 74 -2.93 7.38 -6.73
CA ILE A 74 -2.73 5.93 -6.81
C ILE A 74 -3.76 5.29 -7.75
N GLN A 75 -5.03 5.70 -7.68
CA GLN A 75 -6.06 5.19 -8.59
C GLN A 75 -5.75 5.49 -10.07
N LYS A 76 -5.23 6.68 -10.37
CA LYS A 76 -4.84 7.05 -11.73
C LYS A 76 -3.58 6.31 -12.21
N ASP A 77 -2.63 6.07 -11.32
CA ASP A 77 -1.36 5.44 -11.66
C ASP A 77 -1.44 3.91 -11.69
N ILE A 78 -2.28 3.28 -10.86
CA ILE A 78 -2.50 1.83 -10.88
C ILE A 78 -3.13 1.37 -12.19
N LEU A 79 -3.98 2.22 -12.81
CA LEU A 79 -4.53 2.00 -14.15
C LEU A 79 -3.46 2.03 -15.25
N LYS A 80 -2.32 2.68 -15.01
CA LYS A 80 -1.20 2.74 -15.97
C LYS A 80 -0.24 1.56 -15.82
N ILE A 81 -0.29 0.80 -14.72
CA ILE A 81 0.58 -0.35 -14.50
C ILE A 81 0.22 -1.43 -15.53
N LYS A 82 1.13 -1.66 -16.48
CA LYS A 82 1.07 -2.80 -17.40
C LYS A 82 1.84 -3.95 -16.78
N VAL A 83 1.14 -4.90 -16.16
CA VAL A 83 1.76 -6.14 -15.67
C VAL A 83 2.07 -7.04 -16.86
N ARG A 84 3.34 -7.45 -17.04
CA ARG A 84 3.74 -8.45 -18.04
C ARG A 84 3.30 -9.85 -17.58
N ARG A 85 2.82 -10.67 -18.50
CA ARG A 85 2.45 -12.08 -18.21
C ARG A 85 3.71 -12.87 -17.87
N GLY A 86 3.81 -13.38 -16.64
CA GLY A 86 4.87 -14.32 -16.22
C GLY A 86 5.53 -14.02 -14.87
N GLU A 87 5.36 -12.81 -14.32
CA GLU A 87 5.88 -12.44 -13.00
C GLU A 87 4.80 -12.59 -11.92
N ASN A 88 5.22 -12.68 -10.65
CA ASN A 88 4.32 -12.69 -9.50
C ASN A 88 3.54 -11.38 -9.45
N VAL A 89 2.35 -11.37 -10.05
CA VAL A 89 1.46 -10.21 -10.22
C VAL A 89 1.26 -9.45 -8.90
N LEU A 90 1.14 -10.18 -7.79
CA LEU A 90 1.00 -9.62 -6.45
C LEU A 90 2.24 -8.80 -6.01
N ASP A 91 3.44 -9.38 -6.08
CA ASP A 91 4.67 -8.68 -5.66
C ASP A 91 4.99 -7.49 -6.58
N THR A 92 4.68 -7.59 -7.87
CA THR A 92 4.82 -6.46 -8.81
C THR A 92 3.88 -5.31 -8.46
N ILE A 93 2.61 -5.60 -8.15
CA ILE A 93 1.64 -4.58 -7.76
C ILE A 93 2.05 -3.94 -6.42
N VAL A 94 2.42 -4.74 -5.42
CA VAL A 94 2.87 -4.24 -4.11
C VAL A 94 4.11 -3.36 -4.25
N SER A 95 5.12 -3.81 -5.01
CA SER A 95 6.33 -3.04 -5.25
C SER A 95 6.05 -1.73 -5.99
N ALA A 96 5.10 -1.74 -6.93
CA ALA A 96 4.66 -0.52 -7.61
C ALA A 96 3.98 0.46 -6.63
N VAL A 97 3.05 -0.03 -5.79
CA VAL A 97 2.37 0.79 -4.76
C VAL A 97 3.38 1.45 -3.81
N ILE A 98 4.38 0.70 -3.34
CA ILE A 98 5.46 1.22 -2.50
C ILE A 98 6.27 2.29 -3.25
N SER A 99 6.64 2.04 -4.51
CA SER A 99 7.39 3.00 -5.32
C SER A 99 6.63 4.31 -5.55
N PHE A 100 5.30 4.25 -5.74
CA PHE A 100 4.45 5.44 -5.84
C PHE A 100 4.43 6.24 -4.55
N PHE A 101 4.37 5.57 -3.41
CA PHE A 101 4.46 6.23 -2.12
C PHE A 101 5.79 6.96 -1.92
N GLU A 102 6.92 6.30 -2.21
CA GLU A 102 8.23 6.94 -2.11
C GLU A 102 8.35 8.17 -3.03
N ASN A 103 7.76 8.11 -4.22
CA ASN A 103 7.73 9.25 -5.13
C ASN A 103 6.84 10.39 -4.59
N TYR A 104 5.67 10.07 -4.03
CA TYR A 104 4.78 11.05 -3.41
C TYR A 104 5.42 11.74 -2.21
N ASP A 105 6.08 10.99 -1.32
CA ASP A 105 6.78 11.55 -0.16
C ASP A 105 7.94 12.47 -0.59
N LYS A 106 8.71 12.06 -1.61
CA LYS A 106 9.76 12.92 -2.22
C LYS A 106 9.18 14.22 -2.78
N ILE A 107 8.01 14.18 -3.44
CA ILE A 107 7.35 15.37 -3.99
C ILE A 107 6.86 16.30 -2.87
N ARG A 108 6.28 15.75 -1.79
CA ARG A 108 5.84 16.53 -0.63
C ARG A 108 7.00 17.17 0.12
N THR A 109 8.04 16.40 0.41
CA THR A 109 9.24 16.86 1.12
C THR A 109 9.97 17.94 0.32
N ARG A 110 10.00 17.84 -1.02
CA ARG A 110 10.51 18.92 -1.89
C ARG A 110 9.67 20.20 -1.83
N ARG A 111 8.34 20.13 -1.76
CA ARG A 111 7.49 21.34 -1.63
C ARG A 111 7.69 22.06 -0.30
N VAL A 112 7.85 21.33 0.80
CA VAL A 112 8.10 21.91 2.13
C VAL A 112 9.43 22.67 2.20
N GLN A 113 10.46 22.19 1.50
CA GLN A 113 11.76 22.87 1.40
C GLN A 113 11.69 24.18 0.59
N VAL A 114 10.79 24.27 -0.40
CA VAL A 114 10.64 25.48 -1.24
C VAL A 114 9.90 26.61 -0.50
N THR A 115 9.00 26.29 0.43
CA THR A 115 8.26 27.29 1.21
C THR A 115 9.07 27.97 2.32
N ARG A 116 10.35 27.63 2.50
CA ARG A 116 11.22 28.21 3.54
C ARG A 116 12.09 29.39 3.07
N TRP A 117 11.74 30.00 1.94
CA TRP A 117 12.37 31.22 1.45
C TRP A 117 11.39 32.08 0.64
N ILE A 118 10.56 32.87 1.33
CA ILE A 118 10.03 34.16 0.83
C ILE A 118 9.92 35.10 2.03
#